data_AF-K9TC04-F1
#
_entry.id   AF-K9TC04-F1
#
_cell.length_a   1.000
_cell.length_b   1.000
_cell.length_c   1.000
_cell.angle_alpha   90.00
_cell.angle_beta   90.00
_cell.angle_gamma   90.00
#
_symmetry.space_group_name_H-M   'P 1'
#
loop_
_entity.id
_entity.type
_entity.pdbx_description
1 polymer ?
#
loop_
_entity_poly.entity_id
_entity_poly.type
_entity_poly.pdbx_seq_one_letter_code
_entity_poly.pdbx_strand_id
1 'polypeptide(L)' 'MYTSTDENGILNNFATEPKIYPAEYPSPEQQKRYIAYGAASALLVALTIFTAVAIS' A
#
# COMPACT_ATOMS: atom_id res chain seq x y z
N MET A 1 -12.85 25.88 -11.67
CA MET A 1 -12.51 27.26 -11.27
C MET A 1 -11.73 27.17 -9.97
N TYR A 2 -10.43 27.47 -9.99
CA TYR A 2 -9.68 27.70 -8.75
C TYR A 2 -9.82 29.19 -8.49
N THR A 3 -10.78 29.58 -7.67
CA THR A 3 -10.89 30.99 -7.31
C THR A 3 -9.74 31.30 -6.36
N SER A 4 -8.80 32.15 -6.80
CA SER A 4 -7.70 32.65 -5.97
C SER A 4 -8.20 33.48 -4.78
N THR A 5 -9.52 33.67 -4.69
CA THR A 5 -10.21 34.56 -3.78
C THR A 5 -11.47 33.88 -3.25
N ASP A 6 -11.74 33.94 -1.96
CA ASP A 6 -12.95 33.38 -1.35
C ASP A 6 -14.23 34.17 -1.73
N GLU A 7 -15.40 33.71 -1.26
CA GLU A 7 -16.70 34.35 -1.51
C GLU A 7 -16.81 35.79 -0.98
N ASN A 8 -15.91 36.19 -0.08
CA ASN A 8 -15.81 37.52 0.52
C ASN A 8 -14.71 38.38 -0.16
N GLY A 9 -14.01 37.86 -1.17
CA GLY A 9 -12.93 38.59 -1.85
C GLY A 9 -11.59 38.54 -1.12
N ILE A 10 -11.39 37.61 -0.17
CA ILE A 10 -10.12 37.39 0.53
C ILE A 10 -9.25 36.38 -0.23
N LEU A 11 -7.95 36.64 -0.40
CA LEU A 11 -7.02 35.69 -1.03
C LEU A 11 -7.07 34.34 -0.30
N ASN A 12 -7.35 33.28 -1.03
CA ASN A 12 -7.40 31.93 -0.47
C ASN A 12 -5.97 31.39 -0.28
N ASN A 13 -5.48 31.42 0.97
CA ASN A 13 -4.18 30.88 1.37
C ASN A 13 -4.27 29.45 1.96
N PHE A 14 -5.40 28.76 1.75
CA PHE A 14 -5.51 27.35 2.13
C PHE A 14 -4.82 26.45 1.11
N ALA A 15 -4.21 25.37 1.59
CA ALA A 15 -3.62 24.37 0.72
C ALA A 15 -4.72 23.72 -0.15
N THR A 16 -4.44 23.57 -1.45
CA THR A 16 -5.32 22.82 -2.35
C THR A 16 -5.45 21.39 -1.85
N GLU A 17 -6.68 20.90 -1.73
CA GLU A 17 -6.92 19.52 -1.32
C GLU A 17 -6.28 18.55 -2.32
N PRO A 18 -5.46 17.59 -1.86
CA PRO A 18 -4.83 16.63 -2.74
C PRO A 18 -5.90 15.72 -3.35
N LYS A 19 -5.66 15.31 -4.60
CA LYS A 19 -6.48 14.26 -5.21
C LYS A 19 -6.36 12.98 -4.38
N ILE A 20 -7.49 12.43 -3.94
CA ILE A 20 -7.54 11.14 -3.28
C ILE A 20 -7.40 10.05 -4.34
N TYR A 21 -6.42 9.16 -4.16
CA TYR A 21 -6.21 7.97 -5.00
C TYR A 21 -6.54 6.73 -4.17
N PRO A 22 -7.79 6.22 -4.20
CA PRO A 22 -8.15 5.03 -3.44
C PRO A 22 -7.36 3.82 -3.91
N ALA A 23 -7.09 2.89 -2.99
CA ALA A 23 -6.49 1.62 -3.36
C ALA A 23 -7.48 0.81 -4.22
N GLU A 24 -7.02 0.36 -5.38
CA GLU A 24 -7.78 -0.55 -6.23
C GLU A 24 -7.62 -1.99 -5.76
N TYR A 25 -8.65 -2.80 -6.01
CA TYR A 25 -8.56 -4.24 -5.78
C TYR A 25 -7.48 -4.85 -6.69
N PRO A 26 -6.62 -5.75 -6.20
CA PRO A 26 -5.51 -6.27 -6.99
C PRO A 26 -6.01 -7.05 -8.21
N SER A 27 -5.32 -6.87 -9.33
CA SER A 27 -5.58 -7.64 -10.54
C SER A 27 -5.37 -9.14 -10.31
N PRO A 28 -5.95 -10.03 -11.15
CA PRO A 28 -5.70 -11.47 -11.05
C PRO A 28 -4.21 -11.84 -11.12
N GLU A 29 -3.39 -11.06 -11.81
CA GLU A 29 -1.93 -11.26 -11.86
C GLU A 29 -1.27 -10.89 -10.53
N GLN A 30 -1.62 -9.74 -9.96
CA GLN A 30 -1.11 -9.30 -8.66
C GLN A 30 -1.46 -10.31 -7.56
N GLN A 31 -2.69 -10.83 -7.55
CA GLN A 31 -3.11 -11.86 -6.60
C GLN A 31 -2.25 -13.13 -6.69
N LYS A 32 -1.97 -13.63 -7.90
CA LYS A 32 -1.07 -14.79 -8.09
C LYS A 32 0.34 -14.52 -7.56
N ARG A 33 0.87 -13.32 -7.80
CA ARG A 33 2.19 -12.91 -7.26
C ARG A 33 2.18 -12.84 -5.74
N TYR A 34 1.12 -12.33 -5.13
CA TYR A 34 0.98 -12.29 -3.67
C TYR A 34 0.95 -13.68 -3.06
N ILE A 35 0.24 -14.63 -3.68
CA ILE A 35 0.24 -16.03 -3.26
C ILE A 35 1.66 -16.61 -3.35
N ALA A 36 2.38 -16.36 -4.45
CA ALA A 36 3.75 -16.84 -4.61
C ALA A 36 4.70 -16.26 -3.55
N TYR A 37 4.63 -14.95 -3.28
CA TYR A 37 5.45 -14.31 -2.25
C TYR A 37 5.10 -14.79 -0.84
N GLY A 38 3.81 -14.97 -0.55
CA GLY A 38 3.35 -15.54 0.72
C GLY A 38 3.87 -16.97 0.92
N ALA A 39 3.75 -17.82 -0.10
CA ALA A 39 4.24 -19.19 -0.04
C ALA A 39 5.76 -19.26 0.14
N ALA A 40 6.53 -18.47 -0.62
CA ALA A 40 7.98 -18.42 -0.50
C ALA A 40 8.42 -17.94 0.91
N SER A 41 7.74 -16.92 1.44
CA SER A 41 8.03 -16.39 2.78
C SER A 41 7.71 -17.41 3.87
N ALA A 42 6.55 -18.07 3.78
CA ALA A 42 6.15 -19.11 4.73
C ALA A 42 7.12 -20.31 4.72
N LEU A 43 7.54 -20.75 3.53
CA LEU A 43 8.51 -21.83 3.37
C LEU A 43 9.87 -21.47 3.98
N LEU A 44 10.35 -20.24 3.76
CA LEU A 44 11.59 -19.76 4.36
C LEU A 44 11.51 -19.82 5.90
N VAL A 45 10.44 -19.27 6.50
CA VAL A 45 10.25 -19.28 7.96
C VAL A 45 10.17 -20.71 8.50
N ALA A 46 9.42 -21.57 7.83
CA ALA A 46 9.29 -22.98 8.22
C ALA A 46 10.65 -23.70 8.20
N LEU A 47 11.45 -23.50 7.16
CA LEU A 47 12.79 -24.08 7.05
C LEU A 47 13.75 -23.53 8.10
N THR A 48 13.68 -22.23 8.42
CA THR A 48 14.49 -21.64 9.49
C THR A 48 14.18 -22.28 10.85
N ILE A 49 12.89 -22.38 11.21
CA ILE A 49 12.47 -22.99 12.47
C ILE A 49 12.83 -24.47 12.48
N PHE A 50 12.55 -25.19 11.40
CA PHE A 50 12.90 -26.60 11.27
C PHE A 50 14.40 -26.83 11.47
N THR A 51 15.24 -26.01 10.84
CA THR A 51 16.70 -26.11 10.98
C THR A 51 17.12 -25.91 12.43
N ALA A 52 16.58 -24.88 13.10
CA ALA A 52 16.92 -24.59 14.50
C ALA A 52 16.56 -25.75 15.45
N VAL A 53 15.41 -26.39 15.24
CA VAL A 53 14.97 -27.57 16.02
C VAL A 53 15.75 -28.82 15.65
N ALA A 54 16.12 -29.01 14.38
CA ALA A 54 16.81 -30.21 13.93
C ALA A 54 18.26 -30.30 14.46
N ILE A 55 18.89 -29.17 14.78
CA ILE A 55 20.27 -29.10 15.28
C ILE A 55 20.38 -28.87 16.79
N SER A 56 19.26 -28.68 17.49
CA SER A 56 19.21 -28.45 18.95
C SER A 56 19.39 -29.70 19.78
#